data_AF-A0A350WP20-F1
#
_entry.id   AF-A0A350WP20-F1
#
_cell.length_a   1.000
_cell.length_b   1.000
_cell.length_c   1.000
_cell.angle_alpha   90.00
_cell.angle_beta   90.00
_cell.angle_gamma   90.00
#
_symmetry.space_group_name_H-M   'P 1'
#
loop_
_entity.id
_entity.type
_entity.pdbx_description
1 polymer ?
#
loop_
_entity_poly.entity_id
_entity_poly.type
_entity_poly.pdbx_seq_one_letter_code
_entity_poly.pdbx_strand_id
1 'polypeptide(L)'
;MKVFRTFAFLLVALSLVLAACAPAATEAPVEATEAPATEEAATEAPATEEPAAGLTCAEPIKVGLITDASGALAIYGAHILRSFMLGMEYATGAAGSAGEKFDFTQTQENTFMLDECEIVVYVRDDASNPENTATVA
;
A
#
# COMPACT_ATOMS: atom_id res chain seq x y z
N MET A 1 51.85 5.22 12.73
CA MET A 1 50.53 5.78 13.09
C MET A 1 49.41 5.49 12.09
N LYS A 2 49.63 5.63 10.76
CA LYS A 2 48.60 5.30 9.75
C LYS A 2 48.18 3.82 9.73
N VAL A 3 49.16 2.92 9.78
CA VAL A 3 48.92 1.45 9.80
C VAL A 3 48.19 0.99 11.06
N PHE A 4 48.48 1.60 12.22
CA PHE A 4 47.79 1.30 13.48
C PHE A 4 46.34 1.82 13.47
N ARG A 5 46.10 3.00 12.87
CA ARG A 5 44.74 3.55 12.69
C ARG A 5 43.90 2.74 11.71
N THR A 6 44.49 2.26 10.61
CA THR A 6 43.78 1.38 9.67
C THR A 6 43.46 0.03 10.30
N PHE A 7 44.38 -0.54 11.09
CA PHE A 7 44.13 -1.82 11.77
C PHE A 7 43.04 -1.70 12.84
N ALA A 8 43.06 -0.63 13.64
CA ALA A 8 42.03 -0.34 14.62
C ALA A 8 40.65 -0.15 13.97
N PHE A 9 40.58 0.53 12.82
CA PHE A 9 39.32 0.74 12.09
C PHE A 9 38.74 -0.58 11.54
N LEU A 10 39.62 -1.46 11.05
CA LEU A 10 39.24 -2.77 10.51
C LEU A 10 38.75 -3.72 11.62
N LEU A 11 39.35 -3.64 12.81
CA LEU A 11 38.95 -4.40 13.99
C LEU A 11 37.58 -3.96 14.52
N VAL A 12 37.32 -2.65 14.54
CA VAL A 12 36.01 -2.11 14.93
C VAL A 12 34.95 -2.50 13.89
N ALA A 13 35.22 -2.34 12.60
CA ALA A 13 34.29 -2.75 11.54
C ALA A 13 33.94 -4.25 11.62
N LEU A 14 34.92 -5.11 11.88
CA LEU A 14 34.71 -6.54 12.03
C LEU A 14 33.85 -6.88 13.26
N SER A 15 34.04 -6.18 14.37
CA SER A 15 33.21 -6.37 15.58
C SER A 15 31.73 -6.00 15.37
N LEU A 16 31.44 -4.97 14.57
CA LEU A 16 30.05 -4.62 14.22
C LEU A 16 29.37 -5.69 13.35
N VAL A 17 30.10 -6.31 12.42
CA VAL A 17 29.55 -7.38 11.57
C VAL A 17 29.20 -8.63 12.39
N LEU A 18 29.99 -8.96 13.42
CA LEU A 18 29.71 -10.10 14.29
C LEU A 18 28.48 -9.88 15.21
N ALA A 19 28.17 -8.64 15.59
CA ALA A 19 27.01 -8.33 16.43
C ALA A 19 25.65 -8.47 15.70
N ALA A 20 25.65 -8.35 14.37
CA ALA A 20 24.42 -8.41 13.55
C ALA A 20 23.88 -9.85 13.35
N CYS A 21 24.66 -10.89 13.67
CA CYS A 21 24.24 -12.29 13.56
C CYS A 21 23.87 -12.94 14.90
N ALA A 22 23.73 -12.17 15.97
CA ALA A 22 23.26 -12.72 17.25
C ALA A 22 21.72 -12.88 17.25
N PRO A 23 21.17 -14.07 17.59
CA PRO A 23 19.74 -14.25 17.70
C PRO A 23 19.18 -13.44 18.87
N ALA A 24 18.09 -12.72 18.62
CA ALA A 24 17.40 -11.88 19.62
C ALA A 24 16.88 -12.74 20.78
N ALA A 25 17.13 -12.27 22.01
CA ALA A 25 16.61 -12.89 23.22
C ALA A 25 15.08 -12.72 23.28
N THR A 26 14.37 -13.83 23.42
CA THR A 26 12.94 -13.87 23.74
C THR A 26 12.75 -13.42 25.19
N GLU A 27 12.05 -12.30 25.39
CA GLU A 27 11.53 -11.93 26.71
C GLU A 27 10.27 -12.75 27.01
N ALA A 28 10.24 -13.34 28.21
CA ALA A 28 9.12 -14.13 28.70
C ALA A 28 7.90 -13.23 29.00
N PRO A 29 6.66 -13.68 28.76
CA PRO A 29 5.46 -12.91 29.05
C PRO A 29 5.29 -12.67 30.56
N VAL A 30 5.06 -11.41 30.92
CA VAL A 30 4.64 -11.00 32.26
C VAL A 30 3.12 -11.13 32.33
N GLU A 31 2.62 -12.02 33.18
CA GLU A 31 1.18 -12.13 33.49
C GLU A 31 0.73 -10.88 34.25
N ALA A 32 -0.20 -10.12 33.65
CA ALA A 32 -0.98 -9.10 34.34
C ALA A 32 -2.39 -9.67 34.60
N THR A 33 -2.69 -9.88 35.88
CA THR A 33 -4.02 -10.18 36.42
C THR A 33 -4.66 -8.87 36.93
N GLU A 34 -6.01 -8.84 36.96
CA GLU A 34 -6.96 -7.77 37.35
C GLU A 34 -7.52 -6.97 36.15
N ALA A 35 -8.82 -6.79 35.91
CA ALA A 35 -10.09 -7.12 36.58
C ALA A 35 -11.22 -7.09 35.52
N PRO A 36 -12.42 -7.67 35.75
CA PRO A 36 -13.49 -7.64 34.76
C PRO A 36 -14.16 -6.25 34.78
N ALA A 37 -13.98 -5.48 33.72
CA ALA A 37 -14.81 -4.32 33.44
C ALA A 37 -16.06 -4.80 32.70
N THR A 38 -17.20 -4.60 33.36
CA THR A 38 -18.57 -4.80 32.88
C THR A 38 -18.76 -4.33 31.44
N GLU A 39 -19.19 -5.25 30.59
CA GLU A 39 -19.61 -5.03 29.21
C GLU A 39 -21.05 -4.49 29.22
N GLU A 40 -21.22 -3.17 29.07
CA GLU A 40 -22.51 -2.60 28.69
C GLU A 40 -22.75 -2.93 27.21
N ALA A 41 -23.61 -3.94 26.98
CA ALA A 41 -24.07 -4.30 25.66
C ALA A 41 -24.88 -3.14 25.04
N ALA A 42 -24.24 -2.37 24.16
CA ALA A 42 -24.93 -1.50 23.23
C ALA A 42 -25.79 -2.38 22.29
N THR A 43 -27.10 -2.33 22.48
CA THR A 43 -28.06 -2.93 21.54
C THR A 43 -28.08 -2.07 20.28
N GLU A 44 -27.32 -2.46 19.27
CA GLU A 44 -27.46 -1.95 17.90
C GLU A 44 -28.78 -2.49 17.34
N ALA A 45 -29.75 -1.59 17.11
CA ALA A 45 -30.92 -1.91 16.30
C ALA A 45 -30.47 -2.17 14.86
N PRO A 46 -30.99 -3.19 14.15
CA PRO A 46 -30.56 -3.48 12.80
C PRO A 46 -30.92 -2.30 11.89
N ALA A 47 -29.90 -1.66 11.33
CA ALA A 47 -30.07 -0.75 10.20
C ALA A 47 -30.62 -1.57 9.04
N THR A 48 -31.84 -1.23 8.58
CA THR A 48 -32.39 -1.77 7.33
C THR A 48 -31.53 -1.23 6.19
N GLU A 49 -30.61 -2.06 5.68
CA GLU A 49 -29.94 -1.80 4.40
C GLU A 49 -30.99 -1.92 3.30
N GLU A 50 -31.40 -0.78 2.71
CA GLU A 50 -32.03 -0.82 1.39
C GLU A 50 -31.03 -1.46 0.42
N PRO A 51 -31.45 -2.43 -0.43
CA PRO A 51 -30.55 -3.05 -1.38
C PRO A 51 -30.02 -1.95 -2.30
N ALA A 52 -28.71 -1.73 -2.25
CA ALA A 52 -28.04 -0.82 -3.17
C ALA A 52 -28.47 -1.17 -4.59
N ALA A 53 -28.97 -0.18 -5.34
CA ALA A 53 -29.26 -0.36 -6.75
C ALA A 53 -27.98 -0.94 -7.40
N GLY A 54 -28.10 -2.12 -8.00
CA GLY A 54 -26.96 -2.81 -8.59
C GLY A 54 -26.27 -1.92 -9.62
N LEU A 55 -24.94 -2.02 -9.73
CA LEU A 55 -24.16 -1.27 -10.70
C LEU A 55 -24.67 -1.59 -12.11
N THR A 56 -25.10 -0.55 -12.83
CA THR A 56 -25.44 -0.65 -14.25
C THR A 56 -24.36 0.07 -15.04
N CYS A 57 -24.06 -0.40 -16.25
CA CYS A 57 -23.00 0.18 -17.09
C CYS A 57 -23.46 1.44 -17.83
N ALA A 58 -24.51 2.10 -17.32
CA ALA A 58 -24.99 3.38 -17.83
C ALA A 58 -24.00 4.52 -17.57
N GLU A 59 -23.20 4.41 -16.50
CA GLU A 59 -22.13 5.34 -16.18
C GLU A 59 -20.81 4.59 -15.99
N PRO A 60 -19.66 5.20 -16.35
CA PRO A 60 -18.36 4.60 -16.10
C PRO A 60 -18.12 4.34 -14.61
N ILE A 61 -17.57 3.17 -14.30
CA ILE A 61 -17.09 2.86 -12.95
C ILE A 61 -15.80 3.66 -12.73
N LYS A 62 -15.80 4.53 -11.73
CA LYS A 62 -14.62 5.33 -11.39
C LYS A 62 -13.89 4.72 -10.21
N VAL A 63 -12.60 4.45 -10.38
CA VAL A 63 -11.74 3.87 -9.34
C VAL A 63 -10.63 4.87 -9.02
N GLY A 64 -10.54 5.29 -7.76
CA GLY A 64 -9.39 6.06 -7.26
C GLY A 64 -8.29 5.13 -6.77
N LEU A 65 -7.08 5.29 -7.28
CA LEU A 65 -5.88 4.60 -6.82
C LEU A 65 -4.88 5.63 -6.30
N ILE A 66 -4.87 5.83 -4.97
CA ILE A 66 -3.86 6.64 -4.29
C ILE A 66 -2.68 5.74 -3.91
N THR A 67 -1.47 6.14 -4.26
CA THR A 67 -0.26 5.36 -3.95
C THR A 67 0.99 6.25 -3.94
N ASP A 68 2.08 5.72 -3.40
CA ASP A 68 3.38 6.38 -3.32
C ASP A 68 4.09 6.38 -4.69
N ALA A 69 3.64 7.18 -5.67
CA ALA A 69 4.36 7.28 -6.94
C ALA A 69 5.72 7.99 -6.75
N SER A 70 5.83 8.82 -5.69
CA SER A 70 7.07 9.40 -5.21
C SER A 70 7.21 9.25 -3.68
N GLY A 71 8.24 9.87 -3.09
CA GLY A 71 8.44 9.86 -1.64
C GLY A 71 9.23 8.66 -1.09
N ALA A 72 9.20 8.49 0.23
CA ALA A 72 10.01 7.50 0.94
C ALA A 72 9.60 6.05 0.64
N LEU A 73 8.35 5.84 0.23
CA LEU A 73 7.77 4.55 -0.05
C LEU A 73 7.60 4.29 -1.56
N ALA A 74 8.28 5.07 -2.42
CA ALA A 74 8.14 4.99 -3.87
C ALA A 74 8.31 3.60 -4.49
N ILE A 75 9.10 2.72 -3.87
CA ILE A 75 9.25 1.32 -4.31
C ILE A 75 7.95 0.53 -4.19
N TYR A 76 7.13 0.81 -3.16
CA TYR A 76 5.83 0.19 -2.97
C TYR A 76 4.83 0.71 -3.99
N GLY A 77 4.82 2.03 -4.27
CA GLY A 77 3.99 2.57 -5.34
C GLY A 77 4.38 2.03 -6.72
N ALA A 78 5.66 1.84 -7.02
CA ALA A 78 6.09 1.19 -8.26
C ALA A 78 5.51 -0.24 -8.42
N HIS A 79 5.42 -1.00 -7.32
CA HIS A 79 4.77 -2.31 -7.33
C HIS A 79 3.26 -2.19 -7.53
N ILE A 80 2.59 -1.29 -6.81
CA ILE A 80 1.13 -1.07 -6.88
C ILE A 80 0.70 -0.61 -8.27
N LEU A 81 1.38 0.39 -8.84
CA LEU A 81 1.10 0.90 -10.19
C LEU A 81 1.23 -0.20 -11.25
N ARG A 82 2.15 -1.14 -11.08
CA ARG A 82 2.28 -2.28 -12.00
C ARG A 82 1.22 -3.35 -11.74
N SER A 83 1.04 -3.77 -10.49
CA SER A 83 0.17 -4.89 -10.14
C SER A 83 -1.29 -4.58 -10.35
N PHE A 84 -1.73 -3.37 -10.02
CA PHE A 84 -3.12 -2.96 -10.20
C PHE A 84 -3.50 -2.97 -11.68
N MET A 85 -2.66 -2.39 -12.54
CA MET A 85 -2.92 -2.30 -13.99
C MET A 85 -2.91 -3.68 -14.64
N LEU A 86 -1.99 -4.57 -14.24
CA LEU A 86 -1.99 -5.97 -14.69
C LEU A 86 -3.23 -6.74 -14.19
N GLY A 87 -3.70 -6.46 -12.97
CA GLY A 87 -4.92 -7.04 -12.43
C GLY A 87 -6.16 -6.60 -13.21
N MET A 88 -6.22 -5.32 -13.57
CA MET A 88 -7.27 -4.78 -14.44
C MET A 88 -7.23 -5.44 -15.81
N GLU A 89 -6.06 -5.49 -16.46
CA GLU A 89 -5.89 -6.18 -17.75
C GLU A 89 -6.31 -7.65 -17.70
N TYR A 90 -5.94 -8.37 -16.63
CA TYR A 90 -6.35 -9.75 -16.42
C TYR A 90 -7.88 -9.87 -16.29
N ALA A 91 -8.51 -8.96 -15.54
CA ALA A 91 -9.96 -8.97 -15.33
C ALA A 91 -10.75 -8.58 -16.59
N THR A 92 -10.23 -7.63 -17.39
CA THR A 92 -10.90 -7.10 -18.58
C THR A 92 -10.48 -7.78 -19.87
N GLY A 93 -9.43 -8.61 -19.84
CA GLY A 93 -8.93 -9.36 -20.99
C GLY A 93 -8.14 -8.53 -22.01
N ALA A 94 -7.86 -7.26 -21.72
CA ALA A 94 -7.14 -6.34 -22.60
C ALA A 94 -6.44 -5.24 -21.81
N ALA A 95 -5.32 -4.75 -22.35
CA ALA A 95 -4.63 -3.59 -21.82
C ALA A 95 -5.54 -2.35 -21.84
N GLY A 96 -5.36 -1.47 -20.85
CA GLY A 96 -6.09 -0.21 -20.78
C GLY A 96 -5.61 0.84 -21.78
N SER A 97 -6.27 2.00 -21.77
CA SER A 97 -5.97 3.13 -22.67
C SER A 97 -4.53 3.67 -22.56
N ALA A 98 -3.84 3.42 -21.45
CA ALA A 98 -2.43 3.78 -21.26
C ALA A 98 -1.43 2.79 -21.91
N GLY A 99 -1.91 1.72 -22.55
CA GLY A 99 -1.09 0.68 -23.17
C GLY A 99 -0.59 -0.41 -22.20
N GLU A 100 0.29 -1.30 -22.69
CA GLU A 100 0.78 -2.49 -21.94
C GLU A 100 1.57 -2.14 -20.67
N LYS A 101 2.11 -0.93 -20.60
CA LYS A 101 2.86 -0.45 -19.45
C LYS A 101 2.38 0.94 -19.06
N PHE A 102 1.66 0.99 -17.96
CA PHE A 102 1.29 2.26 -17.33
C PHE A 102 2.53 3.04 -16.91
N ASP A 103 2.58 4.31 -17.29
CA ASP A 103 3.61 5.26 -16.91
C ASP A 103 2.94 6.51 -16.32
N PHE A 104 3.05 6.60 -14.98
CA PHE A 104 2.46 7.70 -14.22
C PHE A 104 2.96 9.09 -14.64
N THR A 105 4.15 9.17 -15.23
CA THR A 105 4.72 10.45 -15.69
C THR A 105 4.11 10.93 -17.00
N GLN A 106 3.44 10.04 -17.74
CA GLN A 106 2.79 10.34 -19.02
C GLN A 106 1.28 10.51 -18.88
N THR A 107 0.64 9.69 -18.04
CA THR A 107 -0.79 9.76 -17.76
C THR A 107 -1.09 9.37 -16.32
N GLN A 108 -2.12 9.96 -15.74
CA GLN A 108 -2.64 9.62 -14.41
C GLN A 108 -4.00 8.93 -14.48
N GLU A 109 -4.40 8.53 -15.69
CA GLU A 109 -5.66 7.84 -15.95
C GLU A 109 -5.40 6.62 -16.83
N ASN A 110 -6.11 5.54 -16.55
CA ASN A 110 -6.12 4.35 -17.38
C ASN A 110 -7.53 3.78 -17.46
N THR A 111 -8.05 3.68 -18.68
CA THR A 111 -9.43 3.25 -18.93
C THR A 111 -9.43 1.82 -19.45
N PHE A 112 -10.26 0.98 -18.85
CA PHE A 112 -10.45 -0.42 -19.24
C PHE A 112 -11.91 -0.65 -19.64
N MET A 113 -12.13 -1.67 -20.46
CA MET A 113 -13.47 -2.09 -20.88
C MET A 113 -13.73 -3.50 -20.38
N LEU A 114 -14.77 -3.68 -19.57
CA LEU A 114 -15.31 -5.00 -19.22
C LEU A 114 -16.68 -5.13 -19.86
N ASP A 115 -16.78 -5.94 -20.91
CA ASP A 115 -17.96 -5.99 -21.79
C ASP A 115 -18.34 -4.58 -22.32
N GLU A 116 -19.52 -4.08 -21.98
CA GLU A 116 -20.01 -2.74 -22.36
C GLU A 116 -19.71 -1.67 -21.29
N CYS A 117 -18.98 -2.03 -20.24
CA CYS A 117 -18.77 -1.21 -19.07
C CYS A 117 -17.38 -0.56 -19.09
N GLU A 118 -17.36 0.77 -19.06
CA GLU A 118 -16.11 1.52 -18.93
C GLU A 118 -15.69 1.59 -17.45
N ILE A 119 -14.42 1.28 -17.19
CA ILE A 119 -13.79 1.43 -15.88
C ILE A 119 -12.65 2.43 -16.02
N VAL A 120 -12.77 3.59 -15.37
CA VAL A 120 -11.74 4.64 -15.38
C VAL A 120 -10.99 4.62 -14.07
N VAL A 121 -9.69 4.32 -14.14
CA VAL A 121 -8.79 4.31 -12.99
C VAL A 121 -8.05 5.64 -12.94
N TYR A 122 -8.30 6.43 -11.90
CA TYR A 122 -7.60 7.68 -11.61
C TYR A 122 -6.50 7.42 -10.58
N VAL A 123 -5.25 7.66 -10.97
CA VAL A 123 -4.09 7.45 -10.11
C VAL A 123 -3.64 8.78 -9.51
N ARG A 124 -3.35 8.80 -8.20
CA ARG A 124 -2.85 9.99 -7.51
C ARG A 124 -1.65 9.64 -6.65
N ASP A 125 -0.66 10.52 -6.66
CA ASP A 125 0.54 10.42 -5.83
C ASP A 125 0.34 11.18 -4.52
N ASP A 126 0.48 10.50 -3.39
CA ASP A 126 0.47 11.15 -2.08
C ASP A 126 1.89 11.43 -1.54
N ALA A 127 2.93 10.99 -2.25
CA ALA A 127 4.34 11.17 -1.89
C ALA A 127 4.70 10.64 -0.49
N SER A 128 4.03 9.57 -0.04
CA SER A 128 4.19 9.00 1.31
C SER A 128 3.85 9.98 2.43
N ASN A 129 2.94 10.92 2.15
CA ASN A 129 2.52 11.93 3.08
C ASN A 129 1.02 11.78 3.40
N PRO A 130 0.64 11.48 4.65
CA PRO A 130 -0.75 11.28 5.03
C PRO A 130 -1.64 12.50 4.79
N GLU A 131 -1.09 13.72 4.87
CA GLU A 131 -1.84 14.95 4.59
C GLU A 131 -2.22 15.06 3.11
N ASN A 132 -1.33 14.59 2.21
CA ASN A 132 -1.63 14.52 0.79
C ASN A 132 -2.66 13.43 0.52
N THR A 133 -2.54 12.25 1.13
CA THR A 133 -3.50 11.14 0.96
C THR A 133 -4.95 11.60 1.23
N ALA A 134 -5.15 12.45 2.24
CA ALA A 134 -6.46 12.98 2.61
C ALA A 134 -7.03 14.04 1.65
N THR A 135 -6.21 14.58 0.74
CA THR A 135 -6.58 15.77 -0.07
C THR A 135 -6.44 15.59 -1.57
N VAL A 136 -5.73 14.54 -2.03
CA VAL A 136 -5.52 14.25 -3.46
C VAL A 136 -6.66 13.47 -4.13
N ALA A 137 -7.64 13.00 -3.35
CA ALA A 137 -8.81 12.24 -3.80
C ALA A 137 -9.86 13.12 -4.51
#